data_AF-A0AAV2HJ00-F1
#
_entry.id   AF-A0AAV2HJ00-F1
#
_cell.length_a   1.000
_cell.length_b   1.000
_cell.length_c   1.000
_cell.angle_alpha   90.00
_cell.angle_beta   90.00
_cell.angle_gamma   90.00
#
_symmetry.space_group_name_H-M   'P 1'
#
loop_
_entity.id
_entity.type
_entity.pdbx_description
1 polymer ?
#
loop_
_entity_poly.entity_id
_entity_poly.type
_entity_poly.pdbx_seq_one_letter_code
_entity_poly.pdbx_strand_id
1 'polypeptide(L)'
;MQQSTTECQTVRQKFLELIDRGRILGLSDEEICNSFENAGKSKSPSEQHPGVSRRYRLKVKQKLFSIKTLTCVIVGFLACRVYRATQGKSLTQLIYGSRCIYPANILLAMVGPLNSCDNCKDLTDVPTYLGEITVKELFARYAVTDVPVIMRGAAKNWSALTTFSYQYLKQLYEGRNSPLLNDIADCQFHKYSDFQSLPDLLNMSSERAAFKDGESWWYTGWTVCDPYVDAQLRRHFEIPRCVKALDSQKHMLWVFIGSAGQASPTHLDAVKLPS
;
A
#
# COMPACT_ATOMS: atom_id res chain seq x y z
N MET A 1 -9.70 7.12 15.93
CA MET A 1 -9.41 6.23 14.78
C MET A 1 -10.60 5.37 14.33
N GLN A 2 -11.65 5.20 15.14
CA GLN A 2 -12.89 4.51 14.72
C GLN A 2 -13.78 5.28 13.73
N GLN A 3 -13.64 6.60 13.60
CA GLN A 3 -14.54 7.41 12.75
C GLN A 3 -14.31 7.24 11.24
N SER A 4 -13.07 7.01 10.80
CA SER A 4 -12.73 7.05 9.37
C SER A 4 -13.10 5.75 8.62
N THR A 5 -13.15 4.61 9.33
CA THR A 5 -13.62 3.33 8.78
C THR A 5 -15.12 3.33 8.53
N THR A 6 -15.89 3.97 9.42
CA THR A 6 -17.35 4.05 9.35
C THR A 6 -17.82 4.94 8.20
N GLU A 7 -17.11 6.04 7.91
CA GLU A 7 -17.42 6.91 6.78
C GLU A 7 -17.17 6.24 5.41
N CYS A 8 -16.06 5.50 5.25
CA CYS A 8 -15.78 4.79 4.01
C CYS A 8 -16.82 3.69 3.70
N GLN A 9 -17.27 2.96 4.72
CA GLN A 9 -18.34 1.99 4.57
C GLN A 9 -19.66 2.67 4.19
N THR A 10 -19.95 3.85 4.75
CA THR A 10 -21.20 4.59 4.52
C THR A 10 -21.30 5.11 3.09
N VAL A 11 -20.21 5.64 2.52
CA VAL A 11 -20.22 6.18 1.14
C VAL A 11 -20.34 5.05 0.12
N ARG A 12 -19.60 3.95 0.31
CA ARG A 12 -19.70 2.77 -0.56
C ARG A 12 -21.10 2.18 -0.56
N GLN A 13 -21.72 2.06 0.62
CA GLN A 13 -23.09 1.54 0.73
C GLN A 13 -24.10 2.42 0.01
N LYS A 14 -24.04 3.74 0.19
CA LYS A 14 -24.93 4.68 -0.53
C LYS A 14 -24.75 4.62 -2.05
N PHE A 15 -23.52 4.40 -2.52
CA PHE A 15 -23.26 4.27 -3.95
C PHE A 15 -23.84 2.97 -4.53
N LEU A 16 -23.70 1.86 -3.79
CA LEU A 16 -24.29 0.58 -4.17
C LEU A 16 -25.83 0.62 -4.14
N GLU A 17 -26.43 1.26 -3.13
CA GLU A 17 -27.88 1.48 -3.06
C GLU A 17 -28.42 2.27 -4.26
N LEU A 18 -27.68 3.28 -4.73
CA LEU A 18 -28.06 4.07 -5.90
C LEU A 18 -27.95 3.28 -7.20
N ILE A 19 -26.92 2.44 -7.34
CA ILE A 19 -26.77 1.52 -8.48
C ILE A 19 -27.93 0.53 -8.51
N ASP A 20 -28.24 -0.10 -7.38
CA ASP A 20 -29.32 -1.08 -7.31
C ASP A 20 -30.69 -0.45 -7.57
N ARG A 21 -30.93 0.79 -7.10
CA ARG A 21 -32.14 1.55 -7.47
C ARG A 21 -32.20 1.83 -8.96
N GLY A 22 -31.07 2.20 -9.59
CA GLY A 22 -31.02 2.39 -11.04
C GLY A 22 -31.41 1.12 -11.81
N ARG A 23 -30.91 -0.03 -11.38
CA ARG A 23 -31.24 -1.34 -11.97
C ARG A 23 -32.71 -1.72 -11.77
N ILE A 24 -33.27 -1.49 -10.58
CA ILE A 24 -34.70 -1.71 -10.30
C ILE A 24 -35.59 -0.83 -11.18
N LEU A 25 -35.13 0.37 -11.52
CA LEU A 25 -35.81 1.28 -12.44
C LEU A 25 -35.61 0.89 -13.92
N GLY A 26 -34.95 -0.24 -14.20
CA GLY A 26 -34.74 -0.78 -15.55
C GLY A 26 -33.58 -0.16 -16.31
N LEU A 27 -32.71 0.61 -15.65
CA LEU A 27 -31.53 1.18 -16.28
C LEU A 27 -30.45 0.11 -16.45
N SER A 28 -29.83 0.09 -17.63
CA SER A 28 -28.63 -0.70 -17.87
C SER A 28 -27.43 -0.11 -17.13
N ASP A 29 -26.42 -0.95 -16.85
CA ASP A 29 -25.20 -0.51 -16.17
C ASP A 29 -24.46 0.62 -16.95
N GLU A 30 -24.60 0.64 -18.27
CA GLU A 30 -24.06 1.69 -19.14
C GLU A 30 -24.80 3.03 -18.95
N GLU A 31 -26.13 3.01 -18.86
CA GLU A 31 -26.95 4.21 -18.58
C GLU A 31 -26.69 4.76 -17.17
N ILE A 32 -26.48 3.88 -16.20
CA ILE A 32 -26.12 4.25 -14.82
C ILE A 32 -24.75 4.93 -14.82
N CYS A 33 -23.75 4.36 -15.50
CA CYS A 33 -22.41 4.94 -15.60
C CYS A 33 -22.44 6.31 -16.31
N ASN A 34 -23.14 6.40 -17.46
CA ASN A 34 -23.29 7.65 -18.21
C ASN A 34 -24.02 8.72 -17.38
N SER A 35 -24.98 8.34 -16.53
CA SER A 35 -25.68 9.27 -15.65
C SER A 35 -24.77 9.88 -14.59
N PHE A 36 -23.84 9.10 -14.02
CA PHE A 36 -22.84 9.62 -13.08
C PHE A 36 -21.83 10.56 -13.76
N GLU A 37 -21.42 10.24 -14.99
CA GLU A 37 -20.53 11.12 -15.76
C GLU A 37 -21.20 12.43 -16.19
N ASN A 38 -22.49 12.38 -16.53
CA ASN A 38 -23.26 13.54 -16.98
C ASN A 38 -23.73 14.43 -15.81
N ALA A 39 -23.93 13.85 -14.62
CA ALA A 39 -24.18 14.62 -13.39
C ALA A 39 -23.02 15.58 -13.05
N GLY A 40 -21.80 15.26 -13.50
CA GLY A 40 -20.65 16.16 -13.39
C GLY A 40 -20.60 17.30 -14.41
N LYS A 41 -21.48 17.32 -15.42
CA LYS A 41 -21.35 18.21 -16.61
C LYS A 41 -22.56 19.10 -16.93
N SER A 42 -23.66 19.04 -16.17
CA SER A 42 -24.89 19.79 -16.51
C SER A 42 -24.83 21.28 -16.12
N LYS A 43 -24.90 22.17 -17.12
CA LYS A 43 -25.28 23.60 -17.00
C LYS A 43 -26.79 23.74 -17.31
N SER A 44 -27.47 24.60 -16.55
CA SER A 44 -28.93 24.81 -16.65
C SER A 44 -29.38 25.46 -17.96
N PRO A 45 -30.56 25.11 -18.51
CA PRO A 45 -31.13 25.75 -19.71
C PRO A 45 -31.82 27.09 -19.40
N SER A 46 -31.83 27.99 -20.38
CA SER A 46 -32.49 29.29 -20.32
C SER A 46 -33.85 29.29 -21.03
N GLU A 47 -34.89 29.83 -20.38
CA GLU A 47 -36.17 30.16 -21.01
C GLU A 47 -36.30 31.67 -21.28
N GLN A 48 -36.93 32.01 -22.42
CA GLN A 48 -37.35 33.37 -22.79
C GLN A 48 -38.87 33.49 -22.69
N HIS A 49 -39.40 34.67 -22.30
CA HIS A 49 -40.52 35.36 -22.99
C HIS A 49 -40.85 36.77 -22.40
N PRO A 50 -41.68 37.60 -23.07
CA PRO A 50 -41.59 39.08 -23.16
C PRO A 50 -42.51 39.78 -22.14
N GLY A 51 -42.67 41.10 -21.98
CA GLY A 51 -42.29 42.33 -22.68
C GLY A 51 -42.87 43.51 -21.88
N VAL A 52 -42.12 44.61 -21.71
CA VAL A 52 -42.50 45.88 -21.05
C VAL A 52 -41.53 46.97 -21.58
N SER A 53 -41.97 48.22 -21.59
CA SER A 53 -41.50 49.34 -22.42
C SER A 53 -39.99 49.71 -22.37
N ARG A 54 -39.49 50.15 -23.54
CA ARG A 54 -38.06 50.20 -23.94
C ARG A 54 -37.20 51.24 -23.22
N ARG A 55 -37.76 52.36 -22.73
CA ARG A 55 -36.96 53.46 -22.14
C ARG A 55 -36.72 53.36 -20.63
N TYR A 56 -37.65 52.79 -19.85
CA TYR A 56 -37.46 52.59 -18.40
C TYR A 56 -36.58 51.37 -18.11
N ARG A 57 -36.65 50.33 -18.95
CA ARG A 57 -35.80 49.14 -18.88
C ARG A 57 -34.32 49.42 -19.08
N LEU A 58 -33.92 50.40 -19.91
CA LEU A 58 -32.49 50.64 -20.20
C LEU A 58 -31.73 51.17 -18.97
N LYS A 59 -32.31 52.13 -18.22
CA LYS A 59 -31.65 52.70 -17.03
C LYS A 59 -31.58 51.72 -15.86
N VAL A 60 -32.65 50.94 -15.63
CA VAL A 60 -32.69 49.90 -14.60
C VAL A 60 -31.86 48.69 -14.98
N LYS A 61 -31.85 48.27 -16.25
CA LYS A 61 -30.95 47.21 -16.74
C LYS A 61 -29.48 47.62 -16.66
N GLN A 62 -29.11 48.87 -16.92
CA GLN A 62 -27.72 49.31 -16.83
C GLN A 62 -27.20 49.31 -15.37
N LYS A 63 -28.05 49.72 -14.42
CA LYS A 63 -27.74 49.68 -12.98
C LYS A 63 -27.74 48.25 -12.40
N LEU A 64 -28.74 47.43 -12.77
CA LEU A 64 -28.78 46.01 -12.41
C LEU A 64 -27.70 45.19 -13.11
N PHE A 65 -27.31 45.53 -14.34
CA PHE A 65 -26.20 44.89 -15.04
C PHE A 65 -24.91 45.21 -14.32
N SER A 66 -24.67 46.48 -13.96
CA SER A 66 -23.49 46.90 -13.18
C SER A 66 -23.41 46.20 -11.81
N ILE A 67 -24.53 46.10 -11.07
CA ILE A 67 -24.58 45.38 -9.79
C ILE A 67 -24.40 43.87 -10.00
N LYS A 68 -25.06 43.25 -10.99
CA LYS A 68 -24.90 41.83 -11.29
C LYS A 68 -23.48 41.49 -11.74
N THR A 69 -22.83 42.34 -12.53
CA THR A 69 -21.42 42.16 -12.88
C THR A 69 -20.52 42.31 -11.67
N LEU A 70 -20.76 43.28 -10.78
CA LEU A 70 -19.97 43.45 -9.56
C LEU A 70 -20.14 42.26 -8.62
N THR A 71 -21.36 41.76 -8.43
CA THR A 71 -21.64 40.56 -7.63
C THR A 71 -21.03 39.32 -8.26
N CYS A 72 -21.10 39.13 -9.59
CA CYS A 72 -20.44 38.03 -10.28
C CYS A 72 -18.92 38.09 -10.17
N VAL A 73 -18.32 39.29 -10.19
CA VAL A 73 -16.87 39.47 -10.01
C VAL A 73 -16.47 39.16 -8.57
N ILE A 74 -17.23 39.63 -7.57
CA ILE A 74 -16.95 39.34 -6.15
C ILE A 74 -17.15 37.85 -5.85
N VAL A 75 -18.25 37.25 -6.31
CA VAL A 75 -18.51 35.81 -6.15
C VAL A 75 -17.47 34.99 -6.91
N GLY A 76 -17.07 35.39 -8.12
CA GLY A 76 -16.01 34.76 -8.88
C GLY A 76 -14.65 34.86 -8.19
N PHE A 77 -14.34 36.01 -7.57
CA PHE A 77 -13.10 36.22 -6.83
C PHE A 77 -13.08 35.43 -5.51
N LEU A 78 -14.20 35.39 -4.79
CA LEU A 78 -14.37 34.57 -3.59
C LEU A 78 -14.33 33.07 -3.93
N ALA A 79 -15.00 32.64 -5.00
CA ALA A 79 -14.94 31.26 -5.49
C ALA A 79 -13.52 30.90 -5.94
N CYS A 80 -12.78 31.81 -6.56
CA CYS A 80 -11.38 31.61 -6.95
C CYS A 80 -10.44 31.58 -5.72
N ARG A 81 -10.72 32.39 -4.69
CA ARG A 81 -9.99 32.36 -3.40
C ARG A 81 -10.28 31.08 -2.63
N VAL A 82 -11.53 30.64 -2.56
CA VAL A 82 -11.94 29.36 -1.97
C VAL A 82 -11.36 28.22 -2.77
N TYR A 83 -11.44 28.24 -4.11
CA TYR A 83 -10.84 27.24 -4.99
C TYR A 83 -9.32 27.18 -4.83
N ARG A 84 -8.61 28.32 -4.73
CA ARG A 84 -7.18 28.34 -4.41
C ARG A 84 -6.87 27.87 -2.98
N ALA A 85 -7.77 28.11 -2.02
CA ALA A 85 -7.63 27.64 -0.65
C ALA A 85 -7.95 26.13 -0.51
N THR A 86 -8.82 25.58 -1.36
CA THR A 86 -9.22 24.17 -1.35
C THR A 86 -8.43 23.30 -2.34
N GLN A 87 -7.84 23.88 -3.39
CA GLN A 87 -6.88 23.26 -4.31
C GLN A 87 -5.43 23.44 -3.86
N GLY A 88 -5.20 23.51 -2.55
CA GLY A 88 -3.89 23.23 -1.95
C GLY A 88 -3.64 21.74 -1.74
N LYS A 89 -4.60 20.88 -2.07
CA LYS A 89 -4.42 19.43 -2.08
C LYS A 89 -4.63 18.95 -3.51
N SER A 90 -3.52 18.90 -4.25
CA SER A 90 -3.45 18.35 -5.60
C SER A 90 -4.25 17.05 -5.70
N LEU A 91 -4.84 16.76 -6.87
CA LEU A 91 -5.40 15.43 -7.17
C LEU A 91 -4.40 14.31 -6.85
N THR A 92 -3.10 14.58 -6.92
CA THR A 92 -2.06 13.67 -6.41
C THR A 92 -2.17 13.42 -4.90
N GLN A 93 -2.44 14.41 -4.05
CA GLN A 93 -2.72 14.16 -2.63
C GLN A 93 -4.02 13.40 -2.39
N LEU A 94 -5.03 13.56 -3.24
CA LEU A 94 -6.26 12.77 -3.13
C LEU A 94 -6.03 11.32 -3.55
N ILE A 95 -5.27 11.08 -4.61
CA ILE A 95 -4.96 9.73 -5.12
C ILE A 95 -3.91 9.02 -4.24
N TYR A 96 -2.82 9.69 -3.87
CA TYR A 96 -1.78 9.13 -3.00
C TYR A 96 -2.17 9.12 -1.51
N GLY A 97 -3.08 10.01 -1.08
CA GLY A 97 -3.54 10.09 0.30
C GLY A 97 -4.75 9.23 0.63
N SER A 98 -5.53 8.81 -0.38
CA SER A 98 -6.71 7.98 -0.18
C SER A 98 -6.39 6.53 -0.47
N ARG A 99 -6.10 5.74 0.57
CA ARG A 99 -5.91 4.28 0.50
C ARG A 99 -7.11 3.51 -0.10
N CYS A 100 -8.25 4.19 -0.28
CA CYS A 100 -9.53 3.58 -0.63
C CYS A 100 -9.95 3.73 -2.10
N ILE A 101 -9.30 4.61 -2.90
CA ILE A 101 -9.74 4.89 -4.28
C ILE A 101 -9.19 3.83 -5.24
N TYR A 102 -7.98 3.32 -4.99
CA TYR A 102 -7.38 2.24 -5.76
C TYR A 102 -6.25 1.60 -4.94
N PRO A 103 -6.00 0.27 -5.03
CA PRO A 103 -4.80 -0.32 -4.45
C PRO A 103 -3.57 0.34 -5.10
N ALA A 104 -2.89 1.22 -4.37
CA ALA A 104 -1.78 2.01 -4.89
C ALA A 104 -0.68 1.13 -5.52
N ASN A 105 -0.55 -0.11 -5.05
CA ASN A 105 0.34 -1.13 -5.60
C ASN A 105 0.01 -1.53 -7.04
N ILE A 106 -1.27 -1.65 -7.40
CA ILE A 106 -1.68 -2.01 -8.77
C ILE A 106 -1.42 -0.84 -9.72
N LEU A 107 -1.73 0.39 -9.30
CA LEU A 107 -1.40 1.56 -10.10
C LEU A 107 0.12 1.68 -10.27
N LEU A 108 0.92 1.53 -9.20
CA LEU A 108 2.39 1.51 -9.30
C LEU A 108 2.91 0.41 -10.22
N ALA A 109 2.30 -0.78 -10.22
CA ALA A 109 2.69 -1.86 -11.13
C ALA A 109 2.35 -1.55 -12.59
N MET A 110 1.25 -0.85 -12.86
CA MET A 110 0.82 -0.48 -14.21
C MET A 110 1.47 0.79 -14.77
N VAL A 111 1.78 1.77 -13.92
CA VAL A 111 2.41 3.06 -14.30
C VAL A 111 3.87 3.14 -13.88
N GLY A 112 4.41 2.07 -13.30
CA GLY A 112 5.83 1.96 -12.98
C GLY A 112 6.68 2.11 -14.24
N PRO A 113 7.87 2.70 -14.16
CA PRO A 113 8.75 2.79 -15.31
C PRO A 113 9.01 1.39 -15.85
N LEU A 114 8.99 1.25 -17.19
CA LEU A 114 9.50 0.04 -17.84
C LEU A 114 10.98 -0.05 -17.48
N ASN A 115 11.32 -0.95 -16.55
CA ASN A 115 12.70 -1.18 -16.15
C ASN A 115 13.46 -1.70 -17.38
N SER A 116 14.60 -1.08 -17.70
CA SER A 116 15.44 -1.59 -18.78
C SER A 116 16.02 -2.94 -18.37
N CYS A 117 15.86 -3.95 -19.22
CA CYS A 117 16.51 -5.25 -19.03
C CYS A 117 18.04 -5.19 -19.26
N ASP A 118 18.60 -4.05 -19.64
CA ASP A 118 20.03 -3.92 -19.97
C ASP A 118 20.95 -4.35 -18.83
N ASN A 119 20.53 -4.15 -17.58
CA ASN A 119 21.33 -4.52 -16.41
C ASN A 119 21.31 -6.03 -16.12
N CYS A 120 20.32 -6.78 -16.63
CA CYS A 120 20.15 -8.21 -16.34
C CYS A 120 20.22 -9.14 -17.56
N LYS A 121 20.20 -8.61 -18.80
CA LYS A 121 20.18 -9.41 -20.04
C LYS A 121 21.35 -10.37 -20.21
N ASP A 122 22.52 -9.99 -19.69
CA ASP A 122 23.76 -10.77 -19.78
C ASP A 122 24.08 -11.51 -18.47
N LEU A 123 23.18 -11.44 -17.48
CA LEU A 123 23.36 -12.06 -16.17
C LEU A 123 23.01 -13.54 -16.24
N THR A 124 24.03 -14.41 -16.30
CA THR A 124 23.82 -15.87 -16.26
C THR A 124 23.69 -16.42 -14.85
N ASP A 125 24.32 -15.74 -13.89
CA ASP A 125 24.41 -16.16 -12.49
C ASP A 125 24.41 -14.95 -11.56
N VAL A 126 23.93 -15.12 -10.33
CA VAL A 126 24.00 -14.06 -9.32
C VAL A 126 25.45 -13.88 -8.85
N PRO A 127 26.06 -12.69 -9.03
CA PRO A 127 27.43 -12.43 -8.60
C PRO A 127 27.60 -12.73 -7.11
N THR A 128 28.64 -13.49 -6.77
CA THR A 128 28.97 -13.80 -5.38
C THR A 128 30.19 -13.02 -4.96
N TYR A 129 30.04 -12.22 -3.90
CA TYR A 129 31.14 -11.48 -3.30
C TYR A 129 31.70 -12.27 -2.10
N LEU A 130 33.01 -12.55 -2.16
CA LEU A 130 33.76 -13.30 -1.17
C LEU A 130 34.73 -12.35 -0.44
N GLY A 131 34.23 -11.48 0.44
CA GLY A 131 35.09 -10.54 1.16
C GLY A 131 34.35 -9.47 1.96
N GLU A 132 35.12 -8.60 2.63
CA GLU A 132 34.58 -7.37 3.23
C GLU A 132 34.46 -6.29 2.15
N ILE A 133 33.23 -6.04 1.69
CA ILE A 133 32.95 -4.90 0.80
C ILE A 133 32.73 -3.65 1.65
N THR A 134 33.25 -2.51 1.22
CA THR A 134 32.86 -1.25 1.85
C THR A 134 31.42 -0.90 1.47
N VAL A 135 30.71 -0.22 2.36
CA VAL A 135 29.36 0.30 2.09
C VAL A 135 29.34 1.08 0.76
N LYS A 136 30.32 1.98 0.57
CA LYS A 136 30.46 2.78 -0.65
C LYS A 136 30.60 1.94 -1.92
N GLU A 137 31.40 0.89 -1.88
CA GLU A 137 31.62 0.00 -3.01
C GLU A 137 30.38 -0.85 -3.33
N LEU A 138 29.67 -1.34 -2.31
CA LEU A 138 28.39 -2.02 -2.50
C LEU A 138 27.35 -1.10 -3.16
N PHE A 139 27.28 0.17 -2.71
CA PHE A 139 26.36 1.15 -3.30
C PHE A 139 26.67 1.42 -4.77
N ALA A 140 27.92 1.70 -5.07
CA ALA A 140 28.35 2.04 -6.42
C ALA A 140 28.15 0.89 -7.41
N ARG A 141 28.21 -0.36 -6.94
CA ARG A 141 28.20 -1.55 -7.80
C ARG A 141 26.87 -2.27 -7.91
N TYR A 142 26.04 -2.25 -6.86
CA TYR A 142 24.87 -3.13 -6.80
C TYR A 142 23.60 -2.37 -6.49
N ALA A 143 23.60 -1.47 -5.50
CA ALA A 143 22.39 -0.81 -5.01
C ALA A 143 21.71 0.13 -6.02
N VAL A 144 22.42 0.58 -7.06
CA VAL A 144 21.91 1.49 -8.10
C VAL A 144 21.80 0.84 -9.49
N THR A 145 22.14 -0.45 -9.59
CA THR A 145 22.29 -1.15 -10.87
C THR A 145 21.17 -2.15 -11.14
N ASP A 146 20.23 -2.35 -10.20
CA ASP A 146 19.19 -3.40 -10.25
C ASP A 146 19.74 -4.83 -10.43
N VAL A 147 21.04 -5.05 -10.18
CA VAL A 147 21.69 -6.36 -10.21
C VAL A 147 21.82 -6.93 -8.80
N PRO A 148 21.31 -8.15 -8.52
CA PRO A 148 21.43 -8.78 -7.22
C PRO A 148 22.87 -9.20 -6.91
N VAL A 149 23.20 -9.40 -5.63
CA VAL A 149 24.52 -9.89 -5.19
C VAL A 149 24.41 -10.80 -3.98
N ILE A 150 25.17 -11.90 -3.97
CA ILE A 150 25.31 -12.78 -2.82
C ILE A 150 26.52 -12.36 -1.99
N MET A 151 26.27 -11.91 -0.77
CA MET A 151 27.32 -11.52 0.19
C MET A 151 27.72 -12.71 1.06
N ARG A 152 28.76 -13.47 0.68
CA ARG A 152 29.17 -14.64 1.47
C ARG A 152 29.87 -14.23 2.76
N GLY A 153 29.50 -14.86 3.87
CA GLY A 153 30.13 -14.65 5.17
C GLY A 153 29.58 -13.46 5.97
N ALA A 154 28.57 -12.74 5.46
CA ALA A 154 27.94 -11.63 6.18
C ALA A 154 27.28 -12.07 7.52
N ALA A 155 26.72 -13.28 7.54
CA ALA A 155 26.07 -13.86 8.73
C ALA A 155 26.98 -14.78 9.56
N LYS A 156 28.28 -14.86 9.25
CA LYS A 156 29.19 -15.89 9.82
C LYS A 156 29.24 -15.91 11.36
N ASN A 157 29.03 -14.76 11.99
CA ASN A 157 29.11 -14.58 13.45
C ASN A 157 27.72 -14.53 14.11
N TRP A 158 26.64 -14.74 13.37
CA TRP A 158 25.29 -14.69 13.93
C TRP A 158 25.04 -15.98 14.70
N SER A 159 24.77 -15.87 16.01
CA SER A 159 24.34 -17.03 16.81
C SER A 159 22.98 -17.57 16.36
N ALA A 160 22.22 -16.81 15.57
CA ALA A 160 21.01 -17.27 14.90
C ALA A 160 21.21 -18.58 14.13
N LEU A 161 22.39 -18.80 13.54
CA LEU A 161 22.72 -20.01 12.76
C LEU A 161 22.63 -21.31 13.58
N THR A 162 22.82 -21.24 14.89
CA THR A 162 22.77 -22.39 15.80
C THR A 162 21.59 -22.34 16.76
N THR A 163 21.01 -21.17 16.98
CA THR A 163 19.93 -20.96 17.95
C THR A 163 18.55 -21.07 17.33
N PHE A 164 18.34 -20.52 16.14
CA PHE A 164 17.01 -20.41 15.56
C PHE A 164 16.54 -21.77 15.05
N SER A 165 15.44 -22.22 15.64
CA SER A 165 14.73 -23.45 15.29
C SER A 165 13.24 -23.23 15.50
N TYR A 166 12.41 -24.11 14.94
CA TYR A 166 10.97 -24.10 15.23
C TYR A 166 10.70 -24.13 16.74
N GLN A 167 11.41 -24.99 17.48
CA GLN A 167 11.24 -25.13 18.92
C GLN A 167 11.59 -23.86 19.68
N TYR A 168 12.69 -23.21 19.30
CA TYR A 168 13.08 -21.92 19.89
C TYR A 168 12.00 -20.86 19.64
N LEU A 169 11.50 -20.74 18.41
CA LEU A 169 10.44 -19.79 18.07
C LEU A 169 9.15 -20.10 18.84
N LYS A 170 8.75 -21.38 18.92
CA LYS A 170 7.60 -21.82 19.72
C LYS A 170 7.71 -21.38 21.17
N GLN A 171 8.80 -21.72 21.84
CA GLN A 171 9.05 -21.32 23.23
C GLN A 171 9.10 -19.81 23.41
N LEU A 172 9.62 -19.09 22.42
CA LEU A 172 9.68 -17.64 22.48
C LEU A 172 8.29 -16.99 22.47
N TYR A 173 7.31 -17.62 21.81
CA TYR A 173 5.93 -17.17 21.73
C TYR A 173 4.99 -17.81 22.77
N GLU A 174 5.40 -18.89 23.44
CA GLU A 174 4.61 -19.57 24.47
C GLU A 174 4.24 -18.65 25.64
N GLY A 175 2.98 -18.76 26.11
CA GLY A 175 2.46 -17.96 27.22
C GLY A 175 2.29 -16.47 26.93
N ARG A 176 2.47 -16.04 25.67
CA ARG A 176 2.30 -14.65 25.27
C ARG A 176 0.92 -14.40 24.69
N ASN A 177 0.22 -13.47 25.31
CA ASN A 177 -0.83 -12.71 24.63
C ASN A 177 -0.17 -11.65 23.75
N SER A 178 0.71 -12.07 22.82
CA SER A 178 1.10 -11.20 21.71
C SER A 178 -0.20 -10.73 21.05
N PRO A 179 -0.30 -9.50 20.52
CA PRO A 179 -1.43 -9.12 19.70
C PRO A 179 -1.49 -10.10 18.53
N LEU A 180 -2.31 -11.13 18.68
CA LEU A 180 -2.51 -12.17 17.71
C LEU A 180 -3.36 -11.50 16.63
N LEU A 181 -2.66 -11.10 15.55
CA LEU A 181 -3.14 -11.11 14.17
C LEU A 181 -4.68 -10.99 14.10
N ASN A 182 -5.24 -9.78 14.14
CA ASN A 182 -5.72 -9.12 12.93
C ASN A 182 -5.93 -7.59 13.09
N ASP A 183 -5.63 -7.00 14.25
CA ASP A 183 -6.08 -5.63 14.60
C ASP A 183 -4.98 -4.57 14.74
N ILE A 184 -3.69 -4.94 14.67
CA ILE A 184 -2.60 -3.95 14.62
C ILE A 184 -2.25 -3.70 13.16
N ALA A 185 -2.37 -2.45 12.73
CA ALA A 185 -1.89 -2.00 11.43
C ALA A 185 -0.44 -2.47 11.23
N ASP A 186 -0.19 -3.12 10.09
CA ASP A 186 1.13 -3.60 9.62
C ASP A 186 1.64 -4.95 10.17
N CYS A 187 0.86 -5.67 10.97
CA CYS A 187 1.19 -7.06 11.35
C CYS A 187 0.63 -8.07 10.33
N GLN A 188 1.51 -8.83 9.69
CA GLN A 188 1.15 -9.74 8.60
C GLN A 188 1.54 -11.19 8.90
N PHE A 189 0.69 -12.12 8.51
CA PHE A 189 0.96 -13.56 8.49
C PHE A 189 0.71 -14.10 7.09
N HIS A 190 1.74 -14.69 6.49
CA HIS A 190 1.74 -15.21 5.13
C HIS A 190 1.30 -16.67 5.10
N LYS A 191 0.09 -16.89 4.61
CA LYS A 191 -0.53 -18.22 4.49
C LYS A 191 -0.08 -18.93 3.21
N TYR A 192 1.16 -19.40 3.18
CA TYR A 192 1.64 -20.23 2.07
C TYR A 192 1.27 -21.71 2.22
N SER A 193 0.93 -22.14 3.44
CA SER A 193 0.48 -23.50 3.77
C SER A 193 -0.93 -23.46 4.40
N ASP A 194 -1.40 -24.59 4.92
CA ASP A 194 -2.71 -24.77 5.56
C ASP A 194 -2.88 -23.98 6.88
N PHE A 195 -1.79 -23.48 7.47
CA PHE A 195 -1.85 -22.68 8.69
C PHE A 195 -2.63 -21.37 8.51
N GLN A 196 -3.56 -21.11 9.41
CA GLN A 196 -4.42 -19.92 9.39
C GLN A 196 -3.89 -18.75 10.20
N SER A 197 -2.97 -19.01 11.12
CA SER A 197 -2.44 -18.01 12.05
C SER A 197 -1.11 -18.46 12.65
N LEU A 198 -0.40 -17.54 13.31
CA LEU A 198 0.82 -17.89 14.03
C LEU A 198 0.58 -18.93 15.16
N PRO A 199 -0.47 -18.84 16.00
CA PRO A 199 -0.78 -19.90 16.97
C PRO A 199 -0.97 -21.27 16.35
N ASP A 200 -1.64 -21.33 15.19
CA ASP A 200 -1.85 -22.58 14.46
C ASP A 200 -0.52 -23.20 14.03
N LEU A 201 0.38 -22.40 13.44
CA LEU A 201 1.76 -22.80 13.13
C LEU A 201 2.52 -23.29 14.37
N LEU A 202 2.48 -22.54 15.47
CA LEU A 202 3.24 -22.86 16.69
C LEU A 202 2.65 -24.06 17.46
N ASN A 203 1.48 -24.54 17.06
CA ASN A 203 0.84 -25.72 17.64
C ASN A 203 0.91 -26.97 16.73
N MET A 204 1.70 -26.94 15.65
CA MET A 204 1.93 -28.14 14.83
C MET A 204 2.67 -29.25 15.60
N SER A 205 2.53 -30.48 15.11
CA SER A 205 3.19 -31.66 15.69
C SER A 205 4.72 -31.57 15.54
N SER A 206 5.43 -32.25 16.45
CA SER A 206 6.89 -32.33 16.38
C SER A 206 7.37 -33.10 15.13
N GLU A 207 6.57 -34.05 14.68
CA GLU A 207 6.73 -34.85 13.47
C GLU A 207 6.70 -33.96 12.23
N ARG A 208 5.67 -33.10 12.12
CA ARG A 208 5.52 -32.14 11.03
C ARG A 208 6.61 -31.08 11.02
N ALA A 209 6.97 -30.56 12.21
CA ALA A 209 8.06 -29.62 12.36
C ALA A 209 9.41 -30.19 11.90
N ALA A 210 9.64 -31.48 12.17
CA ALA A 210 10.83 -32.23 11.73
C ALA A 210 10.73 -32.74 10.28
N PHE A 211 9.59 -32.51 9.61
CA PHE A 211 9.30 -32.96 8.25
C PHE A 211 9.59 -34.46 8.04
N LYS A 212 9.07 -35.30 8.95
CA LYS A 212 9.19 -36.76 8.87
C LYS A 212 8.36 -37.32 7.70
N ASP A 213 8.68 -38.55 7.29
CA ASP A 213 7.97 -39.25 6.23
C ASP A 213 6.46 -39.32 6.48
N GLY A 214 5.67 -38.95 5.47
CA GLY A 214 4.21 -38.92 5.53
C GLY A 214 3.60 -37.59 6.02
N GLU A 215 4.42 -36.66 6.53
CA GLU A 215 3.95 -35.33 6.92
C GLU A 215 3.77 -34.40 5.72
N SER A 216 2.77 -33.53 5.81
CA SER A 216 2.54 -32.48 4.81
C SER A 216 3.64 -31.43 4.87
N TRP A 217 4.13 -31.02 3.69
CA TRP A 217 5.02 -29.87 3.57
C TRP A 217 4.39 -28.62 4.21
N TRP A 218 5.24 -27.67 4.59
CA TRP A 218 4.79 -26.39 5.11
C TRP A 218 5.84 -25.31 4.89
N TYR A 219 5.36 -24.10 4.66
CA TYR A 219 6.18 -22.89 4.60
C TYR A 219 5.28 -21.72 4.99
N THR A 220 5.80 -20.77 5.75
CA THR A 220 5.07 -19.56 6.13
C THR A 220 6.05 -18.49 6.57
N GLY A 221 5.56 -17.27 6.67
CA GLY A 221 6.32 -16.19 7.29
C GLY A 221 5.42 -15.14 7.93
N TRP A 222 5.98 -14.34 8.83
CA TRP A 222 5.23 -13.32 9.54
C TRP A 222 6.11 -12.15 9.96
N THR A 223 5.48 -11.01 10.19
CA THR A 223 6.11 -9.85 10.81
C THR A 223 6.22 -10.06 12.32
N VAL A 224 7.40 -9.79 12.89
CA VAL A 224 7.61 -9.80 14.33
C VAL A 224 7.10 -8.50 14.93
N CYS A 225 5.86 -8.52 15.43
CA CYS A 225 5.20 -7.36 16.03
C CYS A 225 5.28 -7.27 17.55
N ASP A 226 5.54 -8.39 18.24
CA ASP A 226 5.75 -8.37 19.69
C ASP A 226 7.12 -7.73 19.99
N PRO A 227 7.18 -6.59 20.72
CA PRO A 227 8.43 -5.88 20.97
C PRO A 227 9.46 -6.70 21.75
N TYR A 228 9.02 -7.60 22.64
CA TYR A 228 9.94 -8.48 23.34
C TYR A 228 10.48 -9.54 22.40
N VAL A 229 9.63 -10.14 21.54
CA VAL A 229 10.11 -11.16 20.59
C VAL A 229 11.13 -10.53 19.65
N ASP A 230 10.85 -9.34 19.13
CA ASP A 230 11.79 -8.55 18.32
C ASP A 230 13.12 -8.33 19.07
N ALA A 231 13.05 -7.94 20.35
CA ALA A 231 14.24 -7.73 21.17
C ALA A 231 15.04 -9.01 21.43
N GLN A 232 14.40 -10.18 21.58
CA GLN A 232 15.12 -11.44 21.74
C GLN A 232 15.77 -11.89 20.44
N LEU A 233 15.05 -11.85 19.32
CA LEU A 233 15.58 -12.26 18.02
C LEU A 233 16.78 -11.41 17.62
N ARG A 234 16.72 -10.08 17.82
CA ARG A 234 17.82 -9.15 17.50
C ARG A 234 19.10 -9.36 18.32
N ARG A 235 19.09 -10.17 19.37
CA ARG A 235 20.32 -10.56 20.09
C ARG A 235 21.16 -11.56 19.30
N HIS A 236 20.58 -12.21 18.30
CA HIS A 236 21.20 -13.34 17.61
C HIS A 236 21.77 -13.00 16.23
N PHE A 237 21.55 -11.78 15.74
CA PHE A 237 22.06 -11.31 14.46
C PHE A 237 22.34 -9.82 14.50
N GLU A 238 23.16 -9.35 13.56
CA GLU A 238 23.41 -7.93 13.38
C GLU A 238 22.74 -7.46 12.09
N ILE A 239 22.15 -6.27 12.11
CA ILE A 239 21.71 -5.63 10.85
C ILE A 239 22.98 -5.39 10.00
N PRO A 240 23.02 -5.86 8.73
CA PRO A 240 24.17 -5.70 7.86
C PRO A 240 24.62 -4.23 7.77
N ARG A 241 25.93 -3.99 7.73
CA ARG A 241 26.49 -2.62 7.73
C ARG A 241 26.00 -1.75 6.57
N CYS A 242 25.77 -2.36 5.40
CA CYS A 242 25.21 -1.69 4.24
C CYS A 242 23.79 -1.17 4.48
N VAL A 243 22.94 -1.97 5.13
CA VAL A 243 21.57 -1.61 5.47
C VAL A 243 21.55 -0.51 6.54
N LYS A 244 22.37 -0.63 7.60
CA LYS A 244 22.53 0.40 8.64
C LYS A 244 22.96 1.77 8.08
N ALA A 245 23.70 1.78 6.97
CA ALA A 245 24.18 3.02 6.36
C ALA A 245 23.11 3.70 5.48
N LEU A 246 22.13 2.93 4.99
CA LEU A 246 21.01 3.45 4.19
C LEU A 246 19.88 3.98 5.04
N ASP A 247 19.65 3.35 6.17
CA ASP A 247 18.47 3.58 6.97
C ASP A 247 18.84 3.67 8.45
N SER A 248 18.46 4.79 9.06
CA SER A 248 18.53 4.97 10.50
C SER A 248 17.28 4.47 11.22
N GLN A 249 16.25 4.04 10.48
CA GLN A 249 14.98 3.58 11.03
C GLN A 249 15.04 2.12 11.51
N LYS A 250 14.14 1.80 12.43
CA LYS A 250 13.96 0.45 12.93
C LYS A 250 13.27 -0.39 11.84
N HIS A 251 14.03 -1.29 11.22
CA HIS A 251 13.50 -2.21 10.20
C HIS A 251 12.48 -3.18 10.81
N MET A 252 11.36 -3.39 10.13
CA MET A 252 10.43 -4.48 10.43
C MET A 252 11.15 -5.82 10.25
N LEU A 253 11.08 -6.68 11.27
CA LEU A 253 11.67 -8.01 11.22
C LEU A 253 10.63 -9.00 10.68
N TRP A 254 11.04 -9.78 9.69
CA TRP A 254 10.26 -10.87 9.12
C TRP A 254 10.93 -12.20 9.46
N VAL A 255 10.13 -13.20 9.81
CA VAL A 255 10.59 -14.59 9.96
C VAL A 255 9.93 -15.40 8.87
N PHE A 256 10.72 -16.19 8.16
CA PHE A 256 10.25 -17.21 7.21
C PHE A 256 10.83 -18.55 7.62
N ILE A 257 10.01 -19.59 7.67
CA ILE A 257 10.38 -20.93 8.10
C ILE A 257 9.48 -21.96 7.41
N GLY A 258 10.04 -23.13 7.11
CA GLY A 258 9.31 -24.22 6.46
C GLY A 258 10.15 -25.49 6.32
N SER A 259 9.49 -26.52 5.77
CA SER A 259 10.12 -27.75 5.31
C SER A 259 10.77 -27.55 3.93
N ALA A 260 11.57 -28.54 3.51
CA ALA A 260 12.00 -28.60 2.11
C ALA A 260 10.79 -28.77 1.18
N GLY A 261 10.86 -28.20 -0.03
CA GLY A 261 9.81 -28.30 -1.04
C GLY A 261 9.30 -26.94 -1.51
N GLN A 262 7.99 -26.72 -1.38
CA GLN A 262 7.32 -25.51 -1.88
C GLN A 262 7.66 -24.28 -1.03
N ALA A 263 7.75 -23.12 -1.69
CA ALA A 263 8.07 -21.84 -1.07
C ALA A 263 7.14 -20.73 -1.60
N SER A 264 7.48 -19.47 -1.34
CA SER A 264 6.71 -18.34 -1.85
C SER A 264 6.62 -18.35 -3.39
N PRO A 265 5.43 -18.12 -3.98
CA PRO A 265 5.31 -17.95 -5.42
C PRO A 265 6.09 -16.71 -5.89
N THR A 266 6.44 -16.67 -7.17
CA THR A 266 7.16 -15.53 -7.76
C THR A 266 6.38 -14.22 -7.60
N HIS A 267 7.01 -13.21 -7.01
CA HIS A 267 6.45 -11.87 -6.80
C HIS A 267 7.55 -10.80 -6.83
N LEU A 268 7.14 -9.54 -6.91
CA LEU A 268 8.02 -8.38 -6.74
C LEU A 268 7.64 -7.65 -5.46
N ASP A 269 8.63 -7.35 -4.62
CA ASP A 269 8.44 -6.59 -3.40
C ASP A 269 8.60 -5.09 -3.64
N ALA A 270 7.57 -4.33 -3.29
CA ALA A 270 7.62 -2.88 -3.32
C ALA A 270 8.26 -2.34 -2.03
N VAL A 271 9.59 -2.43 -1.95
CA VAL A 271 10.38 -1.89 -0.83
C VAL A 271 10.92 -0.49 -1.14
N LYS A 272 11.04 0.35 -0.09
CA LYS A 272 11.50 1.74 -0.23
C LYS A 272 13.03 1.84 -0.41
N LEU A 273 13.77 0.87 0.12
CA LEU A 273 15.23 0.80 0.06
C LEU A 273 15.63 -0.59 -0.44
N PRO A 274 16.80 -0.71 -1.09
CA PRO A 274 17.36 -2.02 -1.44
C PRO A 274 17.46 -2.90 -0.19
N SER A 275 16.84 -4.08 -0.26
CA SER A 275 16.82 -5.09 0.80
C SER A 275 18.02 -6.02 0.74
#